data_AF-A0A077XXV3-F1
#
_entry.id   AF-A0A077XXV3-F1
#
_cell.length_a   1.000
_cell.length_b   1.000
_cell.length_c   1.000
_cell.angle_alpha   90.00
_cell.angle_beta   90.00
_cell.angle_gamma   90.00
#
_symmetry.space_group_name_H-M   'P 1'
#
loop_
_entity.id
_entity.type
_entity.pdbx_description
1 polymer ?
#
loop_
_entity_poly.entity_id
_entity_poly.type
_entity_poly.pdbx_seq_one_letter_code
_entity_poly.pdbx_strand_id
1 'polypeptide(L)'
;MIDSTLYRSYAENDLRKQLFFRLNAGLPRFKGGYFGVANCFAGLALDEVYLNAIECLIRTEQLNDAMILFNKFMSTRWKVGQYSEVVFKDLNNALSLVLEERRKSLLFRCLRLSDIKRLNKTSQQQVFMKRKINGVEITLMPNDPKYALPIPQKELLINEMPQNPR
;
A
#
# COMPACT_ATOMS: atom_id res chain seq x y z
N MET A 1 10.69 -10.78 4.28
CA MET A 1 9.62 -11.76 4.00
C MET A 1 8.36 -10.98 3.66
N ILE A 2 7.59 -11.40 2.64
CA ILE A 2 6.37 -10.70 2.23
C ILE A 2 5.16 -11.27 2.97
N ASP A 3 4.18 -10.41 3.24
CA ASP A 3 2.86 -10.81 3.72
C ASP A 3 2.19 -11.80 2.75
N SER A 4 1.84 -13.00 3.21
CA SER A 4 1.26 -14.03 2.34
C SER A 4 -0.06 -13.60 1.71
N THR A 5 -0.89 -12.84 2.44
CA THR A 5 -2.16 -12.32 1.94
C THR A 5 -1.93 -11.31 0.82
N LEU A 6 -0.98 -10.37 0.98
CA LEU A 6 -0.59 -9.47 -0.10
C LEU A 6 -0.07 -10.22 -1.33
N TYR A 7 0.80 -11.22 -1.16
CA TYR A 7 1.31 -11.99 -2.29
C TYR A 7 0.18 -12.73 -3.05
N ARG A 8 -0.80 -13.30 -2.33
CA ARG A 8 -1.96 -13.97 -2.93
C ARG A 8 -2.95 -13.00 -3.58
N SER A 9 -2.90 -11.70 -3.28
CA SER A 9 -3.79 -10.71 -3.90
C SER A 9 -3.44 -10.37 -5.35
N TYR A 10 -2.29 -10.82 -5.86
CA TYR A 10 -1.92 -10.70 -7.27
C TYR A 10 -2.47 -11.89 -8.06
N ALA A 11 -3.23 -11.59 -9.10
CA ALA A 11 -3.72 -12.58 -10.06
C ALA A 11 -2.56 -13.21 -10.85
N GLU A 12 -2.78 -14.39 -11.44
CA GLU A 12 -1.76 -15.11 -12.22
C GLU A 12 -1.29 -14.35 -13.47
N ASN A 13 -2.16 -13.51 -14.04
CA ASN A 13 -1.85 -12.70 -15.22
C ASN A 13 -1.46 -11.25 -14.90
N ASP A 14 -1.36 -10.90 -13.62
CA ASP A 14 -0.75 -9.66 -13.17
C ASP A 14 0.78 -9.77 -13.29
N LEU A 15 1.36 -8.96 -14.17
CA LEU A 15 2.81 -8.97 -14.44
C LEU A 15 3.62 -8.70 -13.17
N ARG A 16 3.08 -7.93 -12.24
CA ARG A 16 3.76 -7.58 -10.98
C ARG A 16 4.01 -8.81 -10.12
N LYS A 17 3.19 -9.87 -10.22
CA LYS A 17 3.43 -11.11 -9.46
C LYS A 17 4.79 -11.72 -9.80
N GLN A 18 5.18 -11.67 -11.07
CA GLN A 18 6.45 -12.20 -11.56
C GLN A 18 7.59 -11.17 -11.46
N LEU A 19 7.28 -9.88 -11.66
CA LEU A 19 8.28 -8.83 -11.64
C LEU A 19 8.70 -8.45 -10.22
N PHE A 20 7.75 -8.35 -9.28
CA PHE A 20 8.02 -7.90 -7.91
C PHE A 20 8.51 -9.02 -7.01
N PHE A 21 8.22 -10.29 -7.31
CA PHE A 21 8.51 -11.38 -6.40
C PHE A 21 9.40 -12.45 -7.02
N ARG A 22 10.25 -13.02 -6.17
CA ARG A 22 10.90 -14.31 -6.38
C ARG A 22 10.56 -15.23 -5.22
N LEU A 23 10.46 -16.52 -5.49
CA LEU A 23 10.28 -17.52 -4.45
C LEU A 23 11.64 -17.95 -3.91
N ASN A 24 11.77 -18.04 -2.59
CA ASN A 24 12.93 -18.61 -1.91
C ASN A 24 12.43 -19.61 -0.88
N ALA A 25 12.70 -20.90 -1.08
CA ALA A 25 12.15 -22.02 -0.30
C ALA A 25 10.62 -21.94 -0.17
N GLY A 26 9.92 -21.64 -1.29
CA GLY A 26 8.46 -21.49 -1.33
C GLY A 26 7.92 -20.18 -0.73
N LEU A 27 8.75 -19.33 -0.13
CA LEU A 27 8.33 -18.07 0.46
C LEU A 27 8.57 -16.88 -0.48
N PRO A 28 7.57 -15.99 -0.68
CA PRO A 28 7.74 -14.82 -1.54
C PRO A 28 8.70 -13.80 -0.91
N ARG A 29 9.67 -13.38 -1.70
CA ARG A 29 10.58 -12.27 -1.40
C ARG A 29 10.49 -11.23 -2.50
N PHE A 30 10.54 -9.96 -2.12
CA PHE A 30 10.60 -8.86 -3.07
C PHE A 30 11.90 -8.91 -3.88
N LYS A 31 11.83 -8.73 -5.20
CA LYS A 31 12.95 -8.85 -6.13
C LYS A 31 13.78 -7.56 -6.21
N GLY A 32 13.17 -6.37 -6.13
CA GLY A 32 13.94 -5.13 -6.12
C GLY A 32 13.12 -3.86 -6.37
N GLY A 33 13.68 -2.74 -5.92
CA GLY A 33 13.17 -1.39 -6.19
C GLY A 33 13.75 -0.81 -7.48
N TYR A 34 13.38 0.43 -7.80
CA TYR A 34 13.70 1.04 -9.10
C TYR A 34 15.18 1.41 -9.26
N PHE A 35 15.99 1.30 -8.21
CA PHE A 35 17.42 1.60 -8.22
C PHE A 35 18.32 0.44 -8.70
N GLY A 36 17.76 -0.72 -9.07
CA GLY A 36 18.56 -1.89 -9.48
C GLY A 36 19.36 -2.54 -8.34
N VAL A 37 19.21 -2.05 -7.10
CA VAL A 37 19.81 -2.57 -5.87
C VAL A 37 18.73 -2.90 -4.83
N ALA A 38 19.11 -3.56 -3.74
CA ALA A 38 18.18 -4.06 -2.72
C ALA A 38 17.54 -2.97 -1.83
N ASN A 39 17.87 -1.69 -2.02
CA ASN A 39 17.33 -0.57 -1.24
C ASN A 39 15.89 -0.22 -1.67
N CYS A 40 15.11 0.33 -0.74
CA CYS A 40 13.80 0.89 -1.06
C CYS A 40 13.96 2.14 -1.93
N PHE A 41 13.15 2.25 -2.97
CA PHE A 41 13.11 3.47 -3.79
C PHE A 41 12.14 4.47 -3.15
N ALA A 42 12.64 5.66 -2.82
CA ALA A 42 11.87 6.71 -2.14
C ALA A 42 11.66 7.97 -3.01
N GLY A 43 12.03 7.93 -4.30
CA GLY A 43 11.77 9.03 -5.23
C GLY A 43 10.32 9.05 -5.71
N LEU A 44 9.98 10.07 -6.51
CA LEU A 44 8.70 10.13 -7.21
C LEU A 44 8.69 9.11 -8.36
N ALA A 45 7.58 8.42 -8.55
CA ALA A 45 7.36 7.60 -9.73
C ALA A 45 5.92 7.74 -10.24
N LEU A 46 5.74 7.49 -11.54
CA LEU A 46 4.45 7.69 -12.20
C LEU A 46 3.34 6.85 -11.58
N ASP A 47 3.62 5.64 -11.12
CA ASP A 47 2.60 4.80 -10.53
C ASP A 47 1.95 5.43 -9.29
N GLU A 48 2.75 6.05 -8.42
CA GLU A 48 2.25 6.84 -7.30
C GLU A 48 1.42 8.04 -7.77
N VAL A 49 1.88 8.77 -8.79
CA VAL A 49 1.18 9.95 -9.34
C VAL A 49 -0.20 9.56 -9.89
N TYR A 50 -0.28 8.48 -10.66
CA TYR A 50 -1.55 7.96 -11.19
C TYR A 50 -2.50 7.57 -10.05
N LEU A 51 -2.01 6.83 -9.05
CA LEU A 51 -2.85 6.39 -7.93
C LEU A 51 -3.34 7.56 -7.07
N ASN A 52 -2.51 8.59 -6.86
CA ASN A 52 -2.93 9.82 -6.20
C ASN A 52 -4.02 10.52 -7.01
N ALA A 53 -3.84 10.67 -8.32
CA ALA A 53 -4.83 11.32 -9.20
C ALA A 53 -6.17 10.56 -9.22
N ILE A 54 -6.16 9.24 -9.34
CA ILE A 54 -7.36 8.39 -9.30
C ILE A 54 -8.07 8.54 -7.95
N GLU A 55 -7.33 8.46 -6.84
CA GLU A 55 -7.93 8.63 -5.51
C GLU A 55 -8.54 10.03 -5.32
N CYS A 56 -7.88 11.08 -5.81
CA CYS A 56 -8.42 12.45 -5.79
C CYS A 56 -9.73 12.55 -6.58
N LEU A 57 -9.77 12.03 -7.81
CA LEU A 57 -10.98 12.03 -8.64
C LEU A 57 -12.15 11.36 -7.91
N ILE A 58 -11.92 10.17 -7.33
CA ILE A 58 -12.94 9.45 -6.55
C ILE A 58 -13.41 10.29 -5.35
N ARG A 59 -12.47 10.91 -4.60
CA ARG A 59 -12.81 11.73 -3.43
C ARG A 59 -13.52 13.02 -3.76
N THR A 60 -13.41 13.49 -5.00
CA THR A 60 -14.14 14.64 -5.55
C THR A 60 -15.35 14.22 -6.40
N GLU A 61 -15.80 12.97 -6.28
CA GLU A 61 -17.00 12.42 -6.92
C GLU A 61 -16.95 12.39 -8.47
N GLN A 62 -15.76 12.51 -9.06
CA GLN A 62 -15.52 12.41 -10.51
C GLN A 62 -15.30 10.94 -10.93
N LEU A 63 -16.32 10.11 -10.71
CA LEU A 63 -16.19 8.65 -10.79
C LEU A 63 -15.88 8.13 -12.21
N ASN A 64 -16.46 8.74 -13.24
CA ASN A 64 -16.23 8.35 -14.63
C ASN A 64 -14.77 8.59 -15.04
N ASP A 65 -14.23 9.76 -14.72
CA ASP A 65 -12.83 10.10 -15.03
C ASP A 65 -11.87 9.23 -14.22
N ALA A 66 -12.20 8.96 -12.95
CA ALA A 66 -11.44 8.03 -12.12
C ALA A 66 -11.40 6.63 -12.74
N MET A 67 -12.53 6.13 -13.24
CA MET A 67 -12.64 4.81 -13.85
C MET A 67 -11.83 4.70 -15.14
N ILE A 68 -11.89 5.71 -16.01
CA ILE A 68 -11.08 5.78 -17.23
C ILE A 68 -9.58 5.75 -16.88
N LEU A 69 -9.16 6.59 -15.92
CA LEU A 69 -7.77 6.67 -15.52
C LEU A 69 -7.29 5.39 -14.81
N PHE A 70 -8.15 4.77 -13.99
CA PHE A 70 -7.87 3.50 -13.33
C PHE A 70 -7.70 2.36 -14.34
N ASN A 71 -8.58 2.25 -15.34
CA ASN A 71 -8.46 1.23 -16.38
C ASN A 71 -7.22 1.45 -17.27
N LYS A 72 -6.91 2.71 -17.61
CA LYS A 72 -5.66 3.07 -18.29
C LYS A 72 -4.42 2.69 -17.47
N PHE A 73 -4.45 2.92 -16.16
CA PHE A 73 -3.39 2.48 -15.28
C PHE A 73 -3.31 0.95 -15.28
N MET A 74 -4.40 0.26 -14.98
CA MET A 74 -4.40 -1.17 -14.79
C MET A 74 -4.06 -1.98 -16.04
N SER A 75 -4.42 -1.52 -17.23
CA SER A 75 -4.08 -2.21 -18.49
C SER A 75 -2.57 -2.43 -18.67
N THR A 76 -1.71 -1.56 -18.12
CA THR A 76 -0.25 -1.72 -18.22
C THR A 76 0.34 -2.69 -17.20
N ARG A 77 -0.46 -3.19 -16.25
CA ARG A 77 -0.01 -4.08 -15.16
C ARG A 77 -0.33 -5.54 -15.45
N TRP A 78 -1.13 -5.80 -16.47
CA TRP A 78 -1.57 -7.14 -16.86
C TRP A 78 -0.93 -7.56 -18.17
N LYS A 79 -0.83 -8.87 -18.39
CA LYS A 79 -0.44 -9.41 -19.69
C LYS A 79 -1.38 -8.91 -20.79
N VAL A 80 -0.84 -8.71 -21.98
CA VAL A 80 -1.61 -8.27 -23.16
C VAL A 80 -2.80 -9.20 -23.38
N GLY A 81 -3.99 -8.61 -23.54
CA GLY A 81 -5.25 -9.33 -23.74
C GLY A 81 -5.82 -10.03 -22.50
N GLN A 82 -5.22 -9.88 -21.32
CA GLN A 82 -5.68 -10.51 -20.07
C GLN A 82 -6.32 -9.54 -19.08
N TYR A 83 -6.29 -8.24 -19.36
CA TYR A 83 -6.97 -7.26 -18.53
C TYR A 83 -8.44 -7.16 -18.93
N SER A 84 -9.33 -7.28 -17.94
CA SER A 84 -10.74 -6.92 -18.08
C SER A 84 -10.97 -5.59 -17.38
N GLU A 85 -11.59 -4.65 -18.08
CA GLU A 85 -11.89 -3.34 -17.51
C GLU A 85 -12.78 -3.45 -16.29
N VAL A 86 -12.44 -2.66 -15.28
CA VAL A 86 -13.16 -2.58 -14.03
C VAL A 86 -14.18 -1.46 -14.12
N VAL A 87 -15.40 -1.76 -13.66
CA VAL A 87 -16.47 -0.78 -13.51
C VAL A 87 -16.64 -0.46 -12.03
N PHE A 88 -16.55 0.82 -11.68
CA PHE A 88 -16.82 1.29 -10.33
C PHE A 88 -18.33 1.33 -10.07
N LYS A 89 -18.77 0.59 -9.04
CA LYS A 89 -20.21 0.52 -8.69
C LYS A 89 -20.70 1.75 -7.94
N ASP A 90 -19.86 2.23 -7.03
CA ASP A 90 -20.11 3.37 -6.16
C ASP A 90 -18.77 3.92 -5.63
N LEU A 91 -18.82 5.03 -4.89
CA LEU A 91 -17.64 5.68 -4.32
C LEU A 91 -16.84 4.78 -3.38
N ASN A 92 -17.51 3.99 -2.54
CA ASN A 92 -16.84 3.12 -1.56
C ASN A 92 -16.14 1.95 -2.25
N ASN A 93 -16.79 1.36 -3.25
CA ASN A 93 -16.22 0.32 -4.10
C ASN A 93 -14.99 0.84 -4.85
N ALA A 94 -15.09 2.02 -5.49
CA ALA A 94 -13.97 2.62 -6.21
C ALA A 94 -12.79 2.91 -5.29
N LEU A 95 -13.07 3.48 -4.12
CA LEU A 95 -12.05 3.84 -3.14
C LEU A 95 -11.36 2.60 -2.54
N SER A 96 -12.12 1.52 -2.32
CA SER A 96 -11.54 0.25 -1.88
C SER A 96 -10.60 -0.33 -2.94
N LEU A 97 -11.04 -0.35 -4.20
CA LEU A 97 -10.25 -0.86 -5.33
C LEU A 97 -8.96 -0.06 -5.53
N VAL A 98 -9.02 1.28 -5.53
CA VAL A 98 -7.80 2.11 -5.71
C VAL A 98 -6.82 1.95 -4.54
N LEU A 99 -7.31 1.79 -3.30
CA LEU A 99 -6.44 1.62 -2.13
C LEU A 99 -5.80 0.24 -2.06
N GLU A 100 -6.53 -0.81 -2.44
CA GLU A 100 -5.96 -2.14 -2.67
C GLU A 100 -4.86 -2.08 -3.73
N GLU A 101 -5.13 -1.35 -4.80
CA GLU A 101 -4.21 -1.30 -5.93
C GLU A 101 -2.97 -0.43 -5.64
N ARG A 102 -3.16 0.61 -4.83
CA ARG A 102 -2.06 1.38 -4.23
C ARG A 102 -1.17 0.50 -3.36
N ARG A 103 -1.75 -0.37 -2.54
CA ARG A 103 -0.99 -1.33 -1.72
C ARG A 103 -0.19 -2.31 -2.58
N LYS A 104 -0.70 -2.70 -3.74
CA LYS A 104 -0.05 -3.63 -4.67
C LYS A 104 0.99 -2.98 -5.58
N SER A 105 0.84 -1.70 -5.94
CA SER A 105 1.83 -1.00 -6.79
C SER A 105 3.01 -0.48 -5.97
N LEU A 106 2.77 0.02 -4.75
CA LEU A 106 3.78 0.80 -4.00
C LEU A 106 4.54 -0.04 -2.95
N LEU A 107 4.90 -1.27 -3.28
CA LEU A 107 5.68 -2.12 -2.37
C LEU A 107 7.10 -1.59 -2.20
N PHE A 108 7.59 -1.56 -0.96
CA PHE A 108 8.94 -1.07 -0.61
C PHE A 108 9.23 0.35 -1.13
N ARG A 109 8.20 1.20 -1.11
CA ARG A 109 8.26 2.63 -1.48
C ARG A 109 8.32 3.58 -0.28
N CYS A 110 8.38 3.06 0.94
CA CYS A 110 8.31 3.84 2.19
C CYS A 110 7.01 4.65 2.41
N LEU A 111 5.95 4.36 1.66
CA LEU A 111 4.67 5.10 1.72
C LEU A 111 3.57 4.40 2.54
N ARG A 112 3.72 3.10 2.84
CA ARG A 112 2.61 2.33 3.44
C ARG A 112 2.24 2.83 4.83
N LEU A 113 3.21 3.26 5.63
CA LEU A 113 2.96 3.76 6.99
C LEU A 113 2.18 5.08 6.96
N SER A 114 2.52 6.01 6.05
CA SER A 114 1.78 7.28 5.91
C SER A 114 0.37 7.05 5.38
N ASP A 115 0.18 6.14 4.42
CA ASP A 115 -1.16 5.75 3.96
C ASP A 115 -2.02 5.22 5.13
N ILE A 116 -1.49 4.30 5.94
CA ILE A 116 -2.23 3.75 7.09
C ILE A 116 -2.61 4.85 8.07
N LYS A 117 -1.68 5.74 8.43
CA LYS A 117 -1.96 6.86 9.35
C LYS A 117 -3.04 7.80 8.81
N ARG A 118 -3.01 8.12 7.52
CA ARG A 118 -4.02 8.96 6.86
C ARG A 118 -5.39 8.29 6.84
N LEU A 119 -5.44 7.02 6.45
CA LEU A 119 -6.68 6.25 6.34
C LEU A 119 -7.31 5.97 7.70
N ASN A 120 -6.52 5.77 8.75
CA ASN A 120 -7.04 5.54 10.09
C ASN A 120 -7.79 6.75 10.69
N LYS A 121 -7.64 7.95 10.12
CA LYS A 121 -8.42 9.14 10.50
C LYS A 121 -9.87 9.09 10.01
N THR A 122 -10.21 8.25 9.04
CA THR A 122 -11.58 8.07 8.56
C THR A 122 -12.13 6.73 9.03
N SER A 123 -13.38 6.71 9.52
CA SER A 123 -13.99 5.49 10.08
C SER A 123 -14.18 4.38 9.03
N GLN A 124 -14.40 4.75 7.76
CA GLN A 124 -14.70 3.81 6.68
C GLN A 124 -13.47 3.09 6.11
N GLN A 125 -12.26 3.57 6.39
CA GLN A 125 -11.04 3.12 5.69
C GLN A 125 -9.95 2.64 6.65
N GLN A 126 -10.34 2.39 7.90
CA GLN A 126 -9.42 2.01 8.96
C GLN A 126 -8.68 0.70 8.61
N VAL A 127 -7.37 0.71 8.82
CA VAL A 127 -6.50 -0.44 8.54
C VAL A 127 -6.10 -1.09 9.85
N PHE A 128 -6.51 -2.34 10.01
CA PHE A 128 -6.07 -3.22 11.09
C PHE A 128 -4.82 -3.98 10.64
N MET A 129 -3.65 -3.63 11.19
CA MET A 129 -2.42 -4.35 10.85
C MET A 129 -2.34 -5.63 11.67
N LYS A 130 -2.53 -6.76 11.00
CA LYS A 130 -2.47 -8.10 11.61
C LYS A 130 -1.24 -8.86 11.16
N ARG A 131 -0.61 -9.57 12.10
CA ARG A 131 0.49 -10.49 11.85
C ARG A 131 0.31 -11.75 12.70
N LYS A 132 0.38 -12.92 12.08
CA LYS A 132 0.45 -14.20 12.79
C LYS A 132 1.89 -14.66 12.89
N ILE A 133 2.43 -14.76 14.10
CA ILE A 133 3.81 -15.17 14.40
C ILE A 133 3.74 -16.31 15.41
N ASN A 134 4.32 -17.47 15.07
CA ASN A 134 4.33 -18.67 15.94
C ASN A 134 2.93 -19.05 16.48
N GLY A 135 1.90 -18.94 15.65
CA GLY A 135 0.52 -19.24 16.04
C GLY A 135 -0.25 -18.10 16.70
N VAL A 136 0.44 -17.05 17.18
CA VAL A 136 -0.17 -15.89 17.86
C VAL A 136 -0.50 -14.79 16.86
N GLU A 137 -1.74 -14.31 16.84
CA GLU A 137 -2.14 -13.12 16.08
C GLU A 137 -1.85 -11.85 16.89
N ILE A 138 -1.03 -10.97 16.34
CA ILE A 138 -0.75 -9.63 16.86
C ILE A 138 -1.48 -8.64 15.96
N THR A 139 -2.31 -7.79 16.57
CA THR A 139 -3.05 -6.74 15.86
C THR A 139 -2.64 -5.37 16.38
N LEU A 140 -2.30 -4.46 15.48
CA LEU A 140 -2.20 -3.04 15.78
C LEU A 140 -3.49 -2.34 15.36
N MET A 141 -4.21 -1.80 16.34
CA MET A 141 -5.52 -1.17 16.14
C MET A 141 -5.38 0.16 15.40
N PRO A 142 -6.39 0.59 14.61
CA PRO A 142 -6.43 1.92 14.04
C PRO A 142 -6.20 3.01 15.11
N ASN A 143 -5.41 4.02 14.78
CA ASN A 143 -5.04 5.13 15.69
C ASN A 143 -4.30 4.72 16.98
N ASP A 144 -3.80 3.49 17.09
CA ASP A 144 -2.94 3.09 18.22
C ASP A 144 -1.69 4.01 18.30
N PRO A 145 -1.34 4.53 19.49
CA PRO A 145 -0.19 5.42 19.66
C PRO A 145 1.13 4.85 19.13
N LYS A 146 1.26 3.51 19.05
CA LYS A 146 2.46 2.82 18.53
C LYS A 146 2.70 3.03 17.02
N TYR A 147 1.81 3.70 16.30
CA TYR A 147 2.12 4.21 14.95
C TYR A 147 3.12 5.37 14.98
N ALA A 148 3.28 6.07 16.12
CA ALA A 148 4.34 7.06 16.32
C ALA A 148 5.61 6.37 16.81
N LEU A 149 6.74 6.65 16.14
CA LEU A 149 8.04 6.22 16.65
C LEU A 149 8.34 7.00 17.94
N PRO A 150 9.01 6.38 18.92
CA PRO A 150 9.44 7.11 20.09
C PRO A 150 10.46 8.19 19.73
N ILE A 151 10.39 9.30 20.45
CA ILE A 151 11.43 10.31 20.44
C ILE A 151 12.72 9.65 20.96
N PRO A 152 13.85 9.79 20.26
CA PRO A 152 15.12 9.19 20.69
C PRO A 152 15.50 9.67 22.09
N GLN A 153 16.01 8.75 22.93
CA GLN A 153 16.33 9.06 24.32
C GLN A 153 17.33 10.23 24.45
N LYS A 154 18.28 10.34 23.52
CA LYS A 154 19.24 11.46 23.50
C LYS A 154 18.57 12.82 23.37
N GLU A 155 17.50 12.91 22.56
CA GLU A 155 16.75 14.16 22.38
C GLU A 155 16.00 14.55 23.65
N LEU A 156 15.46 13.57 24.39
CA LEU A 156 14.78 13.80 25.67
C LEU A 156 15.73 14.22 26.80
N LEU A 157 17.00 13.82 26.74
CA LEU A 157 17.99 14.18 27.76
C LEU A 157 18.50 15.61 27.59
N ILE A 158 18.47 16.15 26.37
CA ILE A 158 18.99 17.49 26.05
C ILE A 158 17.89 18.54 25.86
N ASN A 159 16.63 18.12 25.72
CA ASN A 159 15.47 19.01 25.58
C ASN A 159 14.40 18.67 26.61
N GLU A 160 13.79 19.67 27.24
CA GLU A 160 12.64 19.50 28.13
C GLU A 160 11.36 19.24 27.33
N MET A 161 11.15 18.01 26.90
CA MET A 161 9.95 17.60 26.16
C MET A 161 9.41 16.23 26.60
N PRO A 162 8.09 16.02 26.58
CA PRO A 162 7.51 14.73 26.93
C PRO A 162 7.74 13.69 25.83
N GLN A 163 7.79 12.41 26.20
CA GLN A 163 7.78 11.30 25.25
C GLN A 163 6.42 11.16 24.57
N ASN A 164 6.40 10.58 23.35
CA ASN A 164 5.16 10.22 22.66
C ASN A 164 4.32 9.22 23.49
N PRO A 165 2.98 9.36 23.52
CA PRO A 165 2.10 8.37 24.14
C PRO A 165 2.31 6.96 23.55
N ARG A 166 2.10 5.91 24.36
CA ARG A 166 2.28 4.50 23.96
C ARG A 166 1.13 3.61 24.37
#